data_AF-A0A830CC51-F1
#
_entry.id   AF-A0A830CC51-F1
#
_cell.length_a   1.000
_cell.length_b   1.000
_cell.length_c   1.000
_cell.angle_alpha   90.00
_cell.angle_beta   90.00
_cell.angle_gamma   90.00
#
_symmetry.space_group_name_H-M   'P 1'
#
loop_
_entity.id
_entity.type
_entity.pdbx_description
1 polymer ?
#
loop_
_entity_poly.entity_id
_entity_poly.type
_entity_poly.pdbx_seq_one_letter_code
_entity_poly.pdbx_strand_id
1 'polypeptide(L)'
;MLRAALGQKTDDKAAFVKVVQEGIQNVSVFDIADIYPSMKSLLLPFSRLRRKVENHHEKMDRILGKIVDDRRRDNAAKNNSDGDEKHIEDLLNVLLKFQDSGSPELPITNDNIKAVLMVSPNL
;
A
#
# COMPACT_ATOMS: atom_id res chain seq x y z
N MET A 1 -10.68 9.35 6.27
CA MET A 1 -9.20 9.20 6.20
C MET A 1 -8.66 8.99 4.79
N LEU A 2 -9.31 8.21 3.91
CA LEU A 2 -8.78 7.95 2.57
C LEU A 2 -8.55 9.21 1.72
N ARG A 3 -9.35 10.28 1.92
CA ARG A 3 -9.10 11.60 1.34
C ARG A 3 -7.83 12.27 1.85
N ALA A 4 -7.48 12.07 3.13
CA ALA A 4 -6.24 12.58 3.72
C ALA A 4 -5.02 11.74 3.32
N ALA A 5 -5.21 10.45 3.00
CA ALA A 5 -4.12 9.56 2.58
C ALA A 5 -3.78 9.69 1.08
N LEU A 6 -4.81 9.72 0.21
CA LEU A 6 -4.69 9.67 -1.25
C LEU A 6 -5.25 10.90 -1.98
N GLY A 7 -5.67 11.94 -1.25
CA GLY A 7 -6.13 13.19 -1.85
C GLY A 7 -7.52 13.07 -2.45
N GLN A 8 -7.79 13.74 -3.58
CA GLN A 8 -9.14 13.74 -4.20
C GLN A 8 -9.36 12.65 -5.24
N LYS A 9 -8.31 12.11 -5.86
CA LYS A 9 -8.40 11.16 -6.98
C LYS A 9 -9.23 9.91 -6.63
N THR A 10 -10.36 9.74 -7.32
CA THR A 10 -11.38 8.73 -6.97
C THR A 10 -10.98 7.32 -7.38
N ASP A 11 -10.24 7.16 -8.48
CA ASP A 11 -9.84 5.84 -8.99
C ASP A 11 -8.86 5.13 -8.06
N ASP A 12 -7.86 5.86 -7.54
CA ASP A 12 -6.88 5.34 -6.58
C ASP A 12 -7.56 4.88 -5.30
N LYS A 13 -8.57 5.63 -4.84
CA LYS A 13 -9.38 5.29 -3.68
C LYS A 13 -10.21 4.03 -3.90
N ALA A 14 -10.89 3.92 -5.03
CA ALA A 14 -11.74 2.78 -5.34
C ALA A 14 -10.90 1.49 -5.44
N ALA A 15 -9.74 1.56 -6.11
CA ALA A 15 -8.81 0.44 -6.21
C ALA A 15 -8.24 0.03 -4.84
N PHE A 16 -7.86 1.01 -4.02
CA PHE A 16 -7.36 0.79 -2.66
C PHE A 16 -8.42 0.14 -1.76
N VAL A 17 -9.64 0.67 -1.72
CA VAL A 17 -10.73 0.12 -0.91
C VAL A 17 -11.04 -1.31 -1.32
N LYS A 18 -11.11 -1.58 -2.63
CA LYS A 18 -11.38 -2.92 -3.14
C LYS A 18 -10.34 -3.93 -2.67
N VAL A 19 -9.04 -3.60 -2.74
CA VAL A 19 -8.00 -4.53 -2.32
C VAL A 19 -8.00 -4.71 -0.80
N VAL A 20 -8.18 -3.65 -0.02
CA VAL A 20 -8.28 -3.79 1.46
C VAL A 20 -9.47 -4.68 1.86
N GLN A 21 -10.64 -4.50 1.23
CA GLN A 21 -11.81 -5.32 1.50
C GLN A 21 -11.60 -6.80 1.14
N GLU A 22 -10.99 -7.08 -0.02
CA GLU A 22 -10.61 -8.45 -0.39
C GLU A 22 -9.62 -9.05 0.62
N GLY A 23 -8.68 -8.24 1.13
CA GLY A 23 -7.72 -8.63 2.17
C GLY A 23 -8.42 -9.06 3.45
N ILE A 24 -9.32 -8.22 3.96
CA ILE A 24 -10.12 -8.50 5.17
C ILE A 24 -10.94 -9.79 5.00
N GLN A 25 -11.55 -10.02 3.83
CA GLN A 25 -12.27 -11.27 3.53
C GLN A 25 -11.34 -12.50 3.47
N ASN A 26 -10.04 -12.30 3.26
CA ASN A 26 -9.05 -13.37 3.23
C ASN A 26 -8.51 -13.72 4.62
N VAL A 27 -8.66 -12.86 5.63
CA VAL A 27 -8.25 -13.10 7.04
C VAL A 27 -9.23 -14.02 7.77
N SER A 28 -9.66 -15.11 7.14
CA SER A 28 -10.47 -16.14 7.79
C SER A 28 -9.62 -16.92 8.81
N VAL A 29 -9.63 -16.41 10.06
CA VAL A 29 -9.21 -16.83 11.41
C VAL A 29 -8.32 -18.08 11.66
N PHE A 30 -8.16 -19.08 10.79
CA PHE A 30 -7.31 -20.24 11.10
C PHE A 30 -6.62 -20.85 9.88
N ASP A 31 -5.28 -20.75 9.82
CA ASP A 31 -4.49 -21.79 9.17
C ASP A 31 -4.45 -22.99 10.12
N ILE A 32 -4.90 -24.16 9.69
CA ILE A 32 -4.74 -25.42 10.47
C ILE A 32 -3.25 -25.65 10.76
N ALA A 33 -2.35 -25.12 9.93
CA ALA A 33 -0.90 -25.15 10.14
C ALA A 33 -0.42 -24.26 11.31
N ASP A 34 -1.21 -23.27 11.76
CA ASP A 34 -0.89 -22.44 12.94
C ASP A 34 -1.34 -23.10 14.25
N ILE A 35 -2.36 -23.97 14.20
CA ILE A 35 -2.82 -24.76 15.35
C ILE A 35 -1.99 -26.06 15.50
N TYR A 36 -1.46 -26.63 14.41
CA TYR A 36 -0.64 -27.84 14.42
C TYR A 36 0.76 -27.63 13.81
N PRO A 37 1.71 -27.08 14.60
CA PRO A 37 3.09 -26.85 14.17
C PRO A 37 3.85 -28.11 13.72
N SER A 38 3.45 -29.29 14.20
CA SER A 38 4.06 -30.58 13.85
C SER A 38 3.70 -31.08 12.46
N MET A 39 2.59 -30.62 11.88
CA MET A 39 2.15 -30.96 10.52
C MET A 39 2.46 -29.85 9.50
N LYS A 40 3.14 -28.79 9.93
CA LYS A 40 3.44 -27.60 9.12
C LYS A 40 4.10 -27.97 7.80
N SER A 41 5.16 -28.79 7.81
CA SER A 41 5.88 -29.21 6.59
C SER A 41 5.01 -29.98 5.58
N LEU A 42 3.97 -30.66 6.05
CA LEU A 42 3.06 -31.48 5.24
C LEU A 42 1.86 -30.65 4.73
N LEU A 43 1.38 -29.69 5.53
CA LEU A 43 0.23 -28.83 5.22
C LEU A 43 0.62 -27.54 4.48
N LEU A 44 1.83 -27.01 4.69
CA LEU A 44 2.33 -25.77 4.06
C LEU A 44 2.26 -25.77 2.53
N PRO A 45 2.61 -26.86 1.81
CA PRO A 45 2.53 -26.89 0.34
C PRO A 45 1.07 -26.90 -0.17
N PHE A 46 0.14 -27.45 0.62
CA PHE A 46 -1.28 -27.52 0.28
C PHE A 46 -2.11 -26.37 0.88
N SER A 47 -1.46 -25.46 1.61
CA SER A 47 -2.13 -24.32 2.24
C SER A 47 -2.67 -23.39 1.15
N ARG A 48 -3.94 -23.62 0.80
CA ARG A 48 -4.74 -22.73 -0.05
C ARG A 48 -4.73 -21.32 0.52
N LEU A 49 -4.62 -21.19 1.85
CA LEU A 49 -4.52 -19.92 2.55
C LEU A 49 -3.20 -19.20 2.23
N ARG A 50 -2.05 -19.87 2.30
CA ARG A 50 -0.74 -19.27 1.95
C ARG A 50 -0.76 -18.70 0.53
N ARG A 51 -1.20 -19.49 -0.44
CA ARG A 51 -1.32 -19.03 -1.84
C ARG A 51 -2.30 -17.87 -1.99
N LYS A 52 -3.39 -17.87 -1.21
CA LYS A 52 -4.38 -16.78 -1.21
C LYS A 52 -3.79 -15.49 -0.64
N VAL A 53 -3.00 -15.58 0.42
CA VAL A 53 -2.29 -14.43 1.03
C VAL A 53 -1.22 -13.90 0.09
N GLU A 54 -0.42 -14.76 -0.52
CA GLU A 54 0.64 -14.38 -1.48
C GLU A 54 0.04 -13.68 -2.72
N ASN A 55 -0.96 -14.29 -3.35
CA ASN A 55 -1.66 -13.67 -4.48
C ASN A 55 -2.31 -12.33 -4.09
N HIS A 56 -2.81 -12.23 -2.85
CA HIS A 56 -3.39 -10.98 -2.35
C HIS A 56 -2.31 -9.91 -2.14
N HIS A 57 -1.16 -10.30 -1.57
CA HIS A 57 -0.02 -9.42 -1.37
C HIS A 57 0.49 -8.88 -2.71
N GLU A 58 0.69 -9.73 -3.72
CA GLU A 58 1.08 -9.30 -5.08
C GLU A 58 0.08 -8.32 -5.69
N LYS A 59 -1.22 -8.61 -5.56
CA LYS A 59 -2.27 -7.72 -6.08
C LYS A 59 -2.27 -6.36 -5.39
N MET A 60 -2.10 -6.36 -4.06
CA MET A 60 -2.02 -5.14 -3.27
C MET A 60 -0.76 -4.34 -3.61
N ASP A 61 0.38 -5.01 -3.74
CA ASP A 61 1.65 -4.40 -4.12
C ASP A 61 1.54 -3.70 -5.47
N ARG A 62 0.95 -4.37 -6.46
CA ARG A 62 0.70 -3.81 -7.79
C ARG A 62 -0.20 -2.59 -7.77
N ILE A 63 -1.28 -2.60 -6.98
CA ILE A 63 -2.21 -1.47 -6.87
C ILE A 63 -1.52 -0.28 -6.20
N LEU A 64 -0.84 -0.50 -5.08
CA LEU A 64 -0.15 0.56 -4.35
C LEU A 64 1.01 1.13 -5.18
N GLY A 65 1.77 0.27 -5.88
CA GLY A 65 2.80 0.70 -6.81
C GLY A 65 2.26 1.59 -7.91
N LYS A 66 1.13 1.21 -8.54
CA LYS A 66 0.47 2.06 -9.54
C LYS A 66 0.05 3.42 -8.97
N ILE A 67 -0.51 3.46 -7.77
CA ILE A 67 -0.92 4.71 -7.11
C ILE A 67 0.30 5.62 -6.86
N VAL A 68 1.40 5.05 -6.38
CA VAL A 68 2.67 5.77 -6.17
C VAL A 68 3.22 6.32 -7.49
N ASP A 69 3.26 5.50 -8.54
CA ASP A 69 3.78 5.90 -9.84
C ASP A 69 2.91 6.96 -10.53
N ASP A 70 1.59 6.80 -10.45
CA ASP A 70 0.64 7.80 -10.93
C ASP A 70 0.88 9.13 -10.22
N ARG A 71 1.06 9.10 -8.90
CA ARG A 71 1.30 10.33 -8.15
C ARG A 71 2.62 11.01 -8.52
N ARG A 72 3.68 10.23 -8.72
CA ARG A 72 4.98 10.77 -9.17
C ARG A 72 4.86 11.46 -10.53
N ARG A 73 4.12 10.86 -11.47
CA ARG A 73 3.84 11.46 -12.78
C ARG A 73 3.06 12.77 -12.65
N ASP A 74 2.02 12.80 -11.82
CA ASP A 74 1.23 14.01 -11.56
C ASP A 74 2.09 15.13 -10.96
N ASN A 75 2.95 14.80 -9.98
CA ASN A 75 3.85 15.77 -9.35
C ASN A 75 4.91 16.30 -10.34
N ALA A 76 5.48 15.43 -11.17
CA ALA A 76 6.43 15.84 -12.21
C ALA A 76 5.78 16.75 -13.26
N ALA A 77 4.53 16.48 -13.66
CA ALA A 77 3.79 17.33 -14.59
C ALA A 77 3.52 18.73 -14.02
N LYS A 78 3.16 18.82 -12.73
CA LYS A 78 2.88 20.10 -12.04
C LYS A 78 4.11 20.97 -11.82
N ASN A 79 5.28 20.38 -11.60
CA ASN A 79 6.54 21.13 -11.41
C ASN A 79 7.02 21.87 -12.68
N ASN A 80 6.44 21.58 -13.86
CA ASN A 80 6.77 22.27 -15.13
C ASN A 80 5.90 23.51 -15.40
N SER A 81 4.88 23.75 -14.58
CA SER A 81 4.05 24.96 -14.63
C SER A 81 4.48 25.88 -13.48
N ASP A 82 5.14 26.98 -13.85
CA ASP A 82 5.73 27.95 -12.93
C ASP A 82 4.68 28.53 -11.97
N GLY A 83 4.98 28.53 -10.67
CA GLY A 83 4.22 29.21 -9.64
C GLY A 83 3.04 28.45 -9.02
N ASP A 84 3.31 27.43 -8.20
CA ASP A 84 2.65 27.41 -6.88
C ASP A 84 3.44 26.59 -5.85
N GLU A 85 3.91 27.28 -4.82
CA GLU A 85 4.37 26.65 -3.60
C GLU A 85 3.19 25.91 -2.94
N LYS A 86 3.42 24.65 -2.56
CA LYS A 86 2.72 23.96 -1.45
C LYS A 86 1.24 23.60 -1.66
N HIS A 87 0.98 22.65 -2.54
CA HIS A 87 -0.17 21.76 -2.38
C HIS A 87 0.27 20.37 -1.89
N ILE A 88 0.75 20.31 -0.63
CA ILE A 88 0.78 19.05 0.12
C ILE A 88 -0.65 18.78 0.58
N GLU A 89 -1.44 18.14 -0.27
CA GLU A 89 -2.87 17.89 0.01
C GLU A 89 -3.13 16.59 0.78
N ASP A 90 -2.17 15.66 0.77
CA ASP A 90 -2.35 14.33 1.34
C ASP A 90 -1.03 13.69 1.80
N LEU A 91 -1.16 12.62 2.61
CA LEU A 91 -0.06 11.87 3.19
C LEU A 91 0.90 11.28 2.14
N LEU A 92 0.37 10.78 1.01
CA LEU A 92 1.21 10.25 -0.06
C LEU A 92 2.16 11.32 -0.62
N ASN A 93 1.67 12.56 -0.79
CA ASN A 93 2.53 13.67 -1.21
C ASN A 93 3.58 14.04 -0.16
N VAL A 94 3.25 13.98 1.14
CA VAL A 94 4.23 14.19 2.22
C VAL A 94 5.33 13.14 2.14
N LEU A 95 4.95 11.87 2.05
CA LEU A 95 5.90 10.76 2.03
C LEU A 95 6.79 10.79 0.78
N LEU A 96 6.26 11.10 -0.39
CA LEU A 96 7.06 11.22 -1.60
C LEU A 96 8.05 12.39 -1.52
N LYS A 97 7.62 13.57 -1.03
CA LYS A 97 8.54 14.69 -0.80
C LYS A 97 9.64 14.35 0.19
N PHE A 98 9.29 13.64 1.27
CA PHE A 98 10.28 13.22 2.26
C PHE A 98 11.29 12.24 1.66
N GLN A 99 10.84 11.30 0.82
CA GLN A 99 11.71 10.39 0.08
C GLN A 99 12.65 11.14 -0.87
N ASP A 100 12.13 12.11 -1.63
CA ASP A 100 12.92 12.92 -2.58
C ASP A 100 13.91 13.86 -1.88
N SER A 101 13.59 14.33 -0.66
CA SER A 101 14.48 15.18 0.15
C SER A 101 15.76 14.47 0.61
N GLY A 102 15.82 13.13 0.52
CA GLY A 102 17.04 12.37 0.74
C GLY A 102 17.60 12.46 2.17
N SER A 103 16.74 12.64 3.19
CA SER A 103 17.19 12.78 4.58
C SER A 103 18.06 11.58 4.99
N PRO A 104 19.35 11.79 5.29
CA PRO A 104 20.31 10.70 5.50
C PRO A 104 20.06 9.92 6.79
N GLU A 105 19.31 10.49 7.73
CA GLU A 105 19.02 9.87 9.02
C GLU A 105 17.91 8.81 8.93
N LEU A 106 16.98 8.93 7.96
CA LEU A 106 15.84 8.03 7.80
C LEU A 106 15.46 7.88 6.31
N PRO A 107 16.19 7.07 5.53
CA PRO A 107 15.83 6.79 4.15
C PRO A 107 14.56 5.95 4.09
N ILE A 108 13.49 6.51 3.53
CA ILE A 108 12.24 5.78 3.30
C ILE A 108 12.20 5.18 1.90
N THR A 109 11.85 3.90 1.81
CA THR A 109 11.71 3.15 0.57
C THR A 109 10.25 3.14 0.09
N ASN A 110 10.03 2.72 -1.16
CA ASN A 110 8.66 2.52 -1.67
C ASN A 110 7.89 1.50 -0.83
N ASP A 111 8.55 0.48 -0.29
CA ASP A 111 7.90 -0.49 0.59
C ASP A 111 7.45 0.14 1.91
N ASN A 112 8.23 1.07 2.46
CA ASN A 112 7.80 1.85 3.63
C ASN A 112 6.57 2.71 3.32
N ILE A 113 6.54 3.38 2.16
CA ILE A 113 5.39 4.19 1.73
C ILE A 113 4.13 3.31 1.56
N LYS A 114 4.25 2.19 0.85
CA LYS A 114 3.15 1.23 0.66
C LYS A 114 2.65 0.67 2.00
N ALA A 115 3.54 0.37 2.93
CA ALA A 115 3.19 -0.12 4.26
C ALA A 115 2.42 0.93 5.08
N VAL A 116 2.84 2.19 5.10
CA VAL A 116 2.14 3.27 5.83
C VAL A 116 0.73 3.49 5.27
N LEU A 117 0.57 3.46 3.94
CA LEU A 117 -0.75 3.53 3.32
C LEU A 117 -1.63 2.34 3.71
N MET A 118 -1.07 1.14 3.82
CA MET A 118 -1.77 -0.08 4.21
C MET A 118 -2.16 -0.12 5.71
N VAL A 119 -1.42 0.54 6.61
CA VAL A 119 -1.70 0.60 8.06
C VAL A 119 -2.74 1.66 8.43
N SER A 120 -3.05 2.58 7.50
CA SER A 120 -4.04 3.66 7.70
C SER A 120 -5.55 3.36 7.46
N PRO A 121 -6.07 2.11 7.24
CA PRO A 121 -7.44 1.92 6.80
C PRO A 121 -8.51 1.92 7.90
N ASN A 122 -8.17 1.76 9.19
CA ASN A 122 -9.16 1.76 10.30
C ASN A 122 -8.50 2.02 11.67
N LEU A 123 -8.38 3.29 12.07
CA LEU A 123 -8.39 3.67 13.48
C LEU A 123 -9.47 4.73 13.71
#